data_AF-A0A956EJV5-F1
#
_entry.id   AF-A0A956EJV5-F1
#
_cell.length_a   1.000
_cell.length_b   1.000
_cell.length_c   1.000
_cell.angle_alpha   90.00
_cell.angle_beta   90.00
_cell.angle_gamma   90.00
#
_symmetry.space_group_name_H-M   'P 1'
#
loop_
_entity.id
_entity.type
_entity.pdbx_description
1 polymer ?
#
loop_
_entity_poly.entity_id
_entity_poly.type
_entity_poly.pdbx_seq_one_letter_code
_entity_poly.pdbx_strand_id
1 'polypeptide(L)'
;MRRAPSIALSLALGLCALTAAPEPAGAFSTRVHIILANHVRQALVDAGDGTIALRFGDHAVILDPDDADAIKDNPLAFRAGAVGPDNMVFPGMTDPSHAIGQRPFEQCELLYQEALTGEERAYALGCFLHGSTDAVAHHYVNFMTGETFTLTPITSARQSDYDNVVRHILAESAIQEAAYTLDPAAFADSKLLHTIPVGFVLRAYLDVSSPLWQMMAAHPMKEYDKAVADNPGASLPTIVAAMEVAPADHLVLSPVYLGAVDQLIADKRAELVAAVKAMQDPNTPEGAQLLVQPGDDGKLGTKDDDTDCSFTCPQLYATYFTYAGLLAPRYNAQNQELPSAFDKISEELRKELFEFHVAYLETVQNLSYKLNTEPSMMDNGFGVTKEELGEVFAPLDKWANDLTTIDYDTLVYAVVPDWIIELDTLMQSVGIDIDLAAIIKAVFEPIVQPIKDAIYGAFIAQAQVFLDELVAEIEAKKDVIYAEYDARLAAAAHPDLGGDVLDHFYESGLFGHSFNIAAS
;
A
#
# COMPACT_ATOMS: atom_id res chain seq x y z
N MET A 1 61.55 -47.04 -14.83
CA MET A 1 61.83 -45.61 -14.62
C MET A 1 60.55 -44.83 -14.89
N ARG A 2 60.24 -43.89 -13.98
CA ARG A 2 59.11 -42.94 -13.93
C ARG A 2 57.71 -43.50 -13.65
N ARG A 3 57.24 -43.09 -12.48
CA ARG A 3 55.97 -43.29 -11.78
C ARG A 3 54.90 -42.31 -12.29
N ALA A 4 53.63 -42.69 -12.21
CA ALA A 4 52.52 -41.88 -11.68
C ALA A 4 51.25 -42.76 -11.58
N PRO A 5 50.32 -42.48 -10.64
CA PRO A 5 49.72 -43.52 -9.81
C PRO A 5 48.24 -43.82 -10.08
N SER A 6 47.88 -45.02 -9.62
CA SER A 6 46.54 -45.52 -9.36
C SER A 6 45.76 -44.61 -8.40
N ILE A 7 44.53 -44.24 -8.78
CA ILE A 7 43.52 -43.74 -7.85
C ILE A 7 42.70 -44.95 -7.40
N ALA A 8 42.72 -45.18 -6.09
CA ALA A 8 42.00 -46.22 -5.39
C ALA A 8 40.65 -45.67 -4.90
N LEU A 9 39.71 -46.62 -4.77
CA LEU A 9 38.59 -46.70 -3.82
C LEU A 9 37.62 -45.52 -3.73
N SER A 10 36.28 -45.61 -3.76
CA SER A 10 35.24 -46.63 -3.60
C SER A 10 34.12 -45.99 -2.76
N LEU A 11 32.93 -46.59 -2.80
CA LEU A 11 31.73 -46.34 -1.98
C LEU A 11 30.88 -45.12 -2.40
N ALA A 12 29.77 -45.30 -3.11
CA ALA A 12 28.51 -45.90 -2.63
C ALA A 12 27.90 -45.15 -1.43
N LEU A 13 27.10 -44.13 -1.75
CA LEU A 13 26.00 -43.60 -0.93
C LEU A 13 24.99 -42.98 -1.89
N GLY A 14 24.32 -43.85 -2.64
CA GLY A 14 23.03 -43.56 -3.26
C GLY A 14 21.94 -44.08 -2.34
N LEU A 15 20.85 -43.32 -2.23
CA LEU A 15 19.70 -43.48 -1.33
C LEU A 15 19.91 -42.98 0.11
N CYS A 16 19.92 -41.65 0.24
CA CYS A 16 19.05 -40.93 1.17
C CYS A 16 18.68 -39.59 0.50
N ALA A 17 17.99 -39.68 -0.64
CA ALA A 17 17.09 -38.61 -1.04
C ALA A 17 15.87 -38.72 -0.12
N LEU A 18 16.03 -38.29 1.14
CA LEU A 18 14.90 -37.86 1.93
C LEU A 18 14.33 -36.68 1.18
N THR A 19 13.09 -36.86 0.75
CA THR A 19 12.17 -35.84 0.32
C THR A 19 11.98 -34.85 1.47
N ALA A 20 12.93 -33.94 1.66
CA ALA A 20 12.63 -32.66 2.27
C ALA A 20 11.84 -31.90 1.21
N ALA A 21 10.51 -32.05 1.24
CA ALA A 21 9.69 -30.98 0.70
C ALA A 21 10.12 -29.70 1.45
N PRO A 22 10.26 -28.55 0.78
CA PRO A 22 10.41 -27.29 1.51
C PRO A 22 9.25 -27.23 2.50
N GLU A 23 9.56 -27.23 3.80
CA GLU A 23 8.56 -26.92 4.79
C GLU A 23 8.25 -25.44 4.63
N PRO A 24 6.98 -25.04 4.50
CA PRO A 24 6.66 -23.64 4.39
C PRO A 24 7.16 -22.88 5.63
N ALA A 25 7.49 -21.61 5.44
CA ALA A 25 7.98 -20.70 6.46
C ALA A 25 6.83 -19.85 6.98
N GLY A 26 6.92 -19.38 8.23
CA GLY A 26 6.06 -18.26 8.58
C GLY A 26 6.42 -17.44 9.83
N ALA A 27 5.85 -16.24 9.86
CA ALA A 27 5.73 -15.27 10.93
C ALA A 27 4.48 -14.29 10.79
N PHE A 28 3.53 -14.13 11.77
CA PHE A 28 2.75 -12.89 12.18
C PHE A 28 1.30 -13.20 12.62
N SER A 29 0.93 -12.94 13.88
CA SER A 29 -0.33 -13.44 14.45
C SER A 29 -1.40 -12.36 14.72
N THR A 30 -1.87 -11.74 13.65
CA THR A 30 -3.11 -10.93 13.62
C THR A 30 -4.34 -11.66 14.18
N ARG A 31 -4.37 -12.99 14.03
CA ARG A 31 -5.48 -13.84 14.48
C ARG A 31 -5.71 -13.77 15.98
N VAL A 32 -4.65 -13.66 16.79
CA VAL A 32 -4.77 -13.60 18.27
C VAL A 32 -5.51 -12.33 18.70
N HIS A 33 -5.32 -11.19 18.02
CA HIS A 33 -6.13 -10.00 18.27
C HIS A 33 -7.61 -10.24 17.97
N ILE A 34 -7.93 -10.94 16.87
CA ILE A 34 -9.31 -11.32 16.56
C ILE A 34 -9.89 -12.25 17.64
N ILE A 35 -9.10 -13.20 18.16
CA ILE A 35 -9.53 -14.07 19.26
C ILE A 35 -9.84 -13.22 20.50
N LEU A 36 -8.96 -12.31 20.89
CA LEU A 36 -9.18 -11.40 22.01
C LEU A 36 -10.43 -10.53 21.80
N ALA A 37 -10.61 -9.94 20.61
CA ALA A 37 -11.79 -9.17 20.25
C ALA A 37 -13.08 -10.01 20.36
N ASN A 38 -13.04 -11.27 19.92
CA ASN A 38 -14.16 -12.18 20.06
C ASN A 38 -14.48 -12.48 21.53
N HIS A 39 -13.48 -12.68 22.39
CA HIS A 39 -13.70 -12.90 23.82
C HIS A 39 -14.25 -11.66 24.53
N VAL A 40 -13.71 -10.47 24.25
CA VAL A 40 -14.19 -9.19 24.82
C VAL A 40 -15.65 -8.98 24.43
N ARG A 41 -15.97 -9.12 23.14
CA ARG A 41 -17.35 -9.03 22.66
C ARG A 41 -18.26 -10.08 23.28
N GLN A 42 -17.81 -11.34 23.38
CA GLN A 42 -18.63 -12.41 23.94
C GLN A 42 -18.97 -12.13 25.42
N ALA A 43 -17.99 -11.67 26.20
CA ALA A 43 -18.21 -11.29 27.60
C ALA A 43 -19.24 -10.15 27.75
N LEU A 44 -19.16 -9.15 26.87
CA LEU A 44 -20.15 -8.06 26.81
C LEU A 44 -21.56 -8.56 26.48
N VAL A 45 -21.68 -9.48 25.51
CA VAL A 45 -22.96 -10.08 25.12
C VAL A 45 -23.54 -10.93 26.25
N ASP A 46 -22.70 -11.74 26.91
CA ASP A 46 -23.12 -12.65 27.97
C ASP A 46 -23.60 -11.92 29.22
N ALA A 47 -22.98 -10.78 29.57
CA ALA A 47 -23.42 -9.94 30.68
C ALA A 47 -24.79 -9.31 30.39
N GLY A 48 -25.02 -8.84 29.17
CA GLY A 48 -26.30 -8.29 28.71
C GLY A 48 -26.71 -6.95 29.31
N ASP A 49 -25.91 -6.38 30.21
CA ASP A 49 -26.14 -5.12 30.92
C ASP A 49 -25.13 -4.02 30.56
N GLY A 50 -24.29 -4.25 29.54
CA GLY A 50 -23.25 -3.32 29.09
C GLY A 50 -21.94 -3.42 29.88
N THR A 51 -21.79 -4.44 30.73
CA THR A 51 -20.57 -4.66 31.50
C THR A 51 -19.69 -5.79 30.95
N ILE A 52 -18.39 -5.73 31.24
CA ILE A 52 -17.43 -6.79 30.96
C ILE A 52 -16.73 -7.16 32.26
N ALA A 53 -16.93 -8.39 32.74
CA ALA A 53 -16.24 -8.89 33.92
C ALA A 53 -14.74 -9.08 33.64
N LEU A 54 -13.88 -8.54 34.50
CA LEU A 54 -12.44 -8.68 34.40
C LEU A 54 -12.00 -10.06 34.92
N ARG A 55 -11.01 -10.63 34.25
CA ARG A 55 -10.32 -11.87 34.65
C ARG A 55 -9.58 -11.67 35.96
N PHE A 56 -9.48 -12.74 36.74
CA PHE A 56 -8.71 -12.83 38.00
C PHE A 56 -9.18 -11.89 39.13
N GLY A 57 -10.43 -11.44 39.11
CA GLY A 57 -11.02 -10.66 40.20
C GLY A 57 -12.54 -10.54 40.11
N ASP A 58 -13.13 -9.79 41.04
CA ASP A 58 -14.58 -9.55 41.14
C ASP A 58 -15.00 -8.21 40.51
N HIS A 59 -14.14 -7.62 39.68
CA HIS A 59 -14.35 -6.31 39.06
C HIS A 59 -14.95 -6.44 37.66
N ALA A 60 -15.69 -5.42 37.23
CA ALA A 60 -16.21 -5.31 35.87
C ALA A 60 -16.05 -3.87 35.36
N VAL A 61 -15.85 -3.73 34.05
CA VAL A 61 -15.87 -2.45 33.35
C VAL A 61 -17.27 -2.20 32.82
N ILE A 62 -17.73 -0.96 32.89
CA ILE A 62 -19.01 -0.52 32.33
C ILE A 62 -18.68 0.29 31.08
N LEU A 63 -19.15 -0.14 29.92
CA LEU A 63 -18.94 0.58 28.68
C LEU A 63 -19.99 1.68 28.49
N ASP A 64 -19.64 2.71 27.73
CA ASP A 64 -20.63 3.63 27.18
C ASP A 64 -21.63 2.85 26.32
N PRO A 65 -22.95 3.14 26.38
CA PRO A 65 -23.94 2.38 25.63
C PRO A 65 -23.68 2.35 24.12
N ASP A 66 -23.20 3.45 23.53
CA ASP A 66 -22.94 3.51 22.10
C ASP A 66 -21.73 2.65 21.72
N ASP A 67 -20.70 2.57 22.58
CA ASP A 67 -19.54 1.69 22.40
C ASP A 67 -19.93 0.22 22.53
N ALA A 68 -20.75 -0.08 23.54
CA ALA A 68 -21.26 -1.43 23.75
C ALA A 68 -22.07 -1.91 22.53
N ASP A 69 -22.98 -1.07 22.03
CA ASP A 69 -23.79 -1.37 20.85
C ASP A 69 -22.92 -1.49 19.59
N ALA A 70 -21.96 -0.59 19.39
CA ALA A 70 -21.01 -0.68 18.27
C ALA A 70 -20.27 -2.03 18.23
N ILE A 71 -19.70 -2.47 19.36
CA ILE A 71 -18.97 -3.75 19.49
C ILE A 71 -19.90 -4.96 19.26
N LYS A 72 -21.11 -4.94 19.82
CA LYS A 72 -22.07 -6.06 19.69
C LYS A 72 -22.58 -6.20 18.25
N ASP A 73 -22.96 -5.08 17.64
CA ASP A 73 -23.74 -5.04 16.41
C ASP A 73 -22.87 -5.03 15.15
N ASN A 74 -21.60 -4.61 15.26
CA ASN A 74 -20.65 -4.53 14.14
C ASN A 74 -19.40 -5.40 14.38
N PRO A 75 -19.54 -6.72 14.62
CA PRO A 75 -18.42 -7.60 14.97
C PRO A 75 -17.34 -7.67 13.90
N LEU A 76 -17.71 -7.58 12.62
CA LEU A 76 -16.74 -7.70 11.52
C LEU A 76 -15.81 -6.48 11.47
N ALA A 77 -16.35 -5.28 11.72
CA ALA A 77 -15.57 -4.05 11.79
C ALA A 77 -14.72 -3.99 13.07
N PHE A 78 -15.27 -4.43 14.21
CA PHE A 78 -14.49 -4.52 15.46
C PHE A 78 -13.27 -5.45 15.32
N ARG A 79 -13.45 -6.61 14.69
CA ARG A 79 -12.33 -7.52 14.36
C ARG A 79 -11.35 -6.89 13.37
N ALA A 80 -11.85 -6.21 12.34
CA ALA A 80 -10.98 -5.54 11.38
C ALA A 80 -10.15 -4.44 12.05
N GLY A 81 -10.71 -3.71 13.01
CA GLY A 81 -9.99 -2.73 13.82
C GLY A 81 -8.97 -3.36 14.76
N ALA A 82 -9.30 -4.52 15.36
CA ALA A 82 -8.39 -5.30 16.19
C ALA A 82 -7.14 -5.80 15.44
N VAL A 83 -7.20 -5.81 14.12
CA VAL A 83 -6.03 -6.08 13.26
C VAL A 83 -5.57 -4.83 12.51
N GLY A 84 -6.39 -3.78 12.48
CA GLY A 84 -6.34 -2.64 11.57
C GLY A 84 -4.95 -2.01 11.44
N PRO A 85 -4.31 -1.62 12.55
CA PRO A 85 -2.90 -1.22 12.59
C PRO A 85 -1.96 -2.01 11.67
N ASP A 86 -1.97 -3.33 11.81
CA ASP A 86 -1.03 -4.21 11.10
C ASP A 86 -1.44 -4.52 9.66
N ASN A 87 -2.74 -4.43 9.37
CA ASN A 87 -3.25 -4.60 8.01
C ASN A 87 -3.01 -3.37 7.16
N MET A 88 -3.05 -2.19 7.78
CA MET A 88 -3.12 -0.91 7.10
C MET A 88 -1.78 -0.37 6.64
N VAL A 89 -0.66 -1.07 6.90
CA VAL A 89 0.65 -0.74 6.36
C VAL A 89 1.41 -1.96 5.91
N PHE A 90 1.67 -2.00 4.62
CA PHE A 90 2.79 -2.76 4.08
C PHE A 90 3.50 -1.92 3.02
N PRO A 91 4.85 -1.95 2.89
CA PRO A 91 5.85 -2.71 3.68
C PRO A 91 7.12 -2.00 4.17
N GLY A 92 7.37 -2.30 5.44
CA GLY A 92 8.62 -2.58 6.14
C GLY A 92 8.34 -3.40 7.42
N MET A 93 7.16 -4.05 7.48
CA MET A 93 6.49 -4.59 8.68
C MET A 93 6.61 -3.74 9.93
N THR A 94 6.27 -2.49 9.75
CA THR A 94 6.16 -1.54 10.82
C THR A 94 4.81 -0.89 10.70
N ASP A 95 3.92 -1.28 11.58
CA ASP A 95 2.71 -0.54 11.85
C ASP A 95 3.09 0.88 12.34
N PRO A 96 2.77 1.95 11.58
CA PRO A 96 2.98 3.32 12.03
C PRO A 96 2.03 3.68 13.16
N SER A 97 1.01 2.86 13.43
CA SER A 97 0.05 3.12 14.47
C SER A 97 0.46 2.60 15.85
N HIS A 98 1.61 1.93 16.05
CA HIS A 98 2.02 1.45 17.39
C HIS A 98 3.46 1.74 17.85
N ALA A 99 4.25 2.49 17.08
CA ALA A 99 5.55 2.95 17.58
C ALA A 99 5.40 4.04 18.65
N ILE A 100 6.16 3.98 19.75
CA ILE A 100 6.15 4.98 20.84
C ILE A 100 6.37 6.41 20.31
N GLY A 101 7.06 6.58 19.18
CA GLY A 101 7.26 7.86 18.50
C GLY A 101 6.09 8.34 17.64
N GLN A 102 5.14 7.47 17.28
CA GLN A 102 4.00 7.73 16.39
C GLN A 102 2.65 7.84 17.13
N ARG A 103 2.68 7.80 18.47
CA ARG A 103 1.54 8.09 19.35
C ARG A 103 0.31 7.19 19.09
N PRO A 104 0.44 5.85 19.20
CA PRO A 104 -0.62 4.86 18.91
C PRO A 104 -2.02 5.17 19.36
N PHE A 105 -2.15 5.38 20.67
CA PHE A 105 -3.45 5.59 21.29
C PHE A 105 -4.06 6.92 20.85
N GLU A 106 -3.24 7.89 20.43
CA GLU A 106 -3.77 9.09 19.80
C GLU A 106 -4.28 8.81 18.38
N GLN A 107 -3.65 7.92 17.61
CA GLN A 107 -4.20 7.50 16.30
C GLN A 107 -5.56 6.84 16.47
N CYS A 108 -5.67 5.87 17.38
CA CYS A 108 -6.96 5.22 17.67
C CYS A 108 -8.00 6.21 18.23
N GLU A 109 -7.58 7.18 19.05
CA GLU A 109 -8.47 8.24 19.54
C GLU A 109 -8.96 9.14 18.40
N LEU A 110 -8.09 9.54 17.48
CA LEU A 110 -8.47 10.35 16.32
C LEU A 110 -9.41 9.58 15.39
N LEU A 111 -9.18 8.28 15.16
CA LEU A 111 -10.14 7.42 14.48
C LEU A 111 -11.49 7.42 15.18
N TYR A 112 -11.49 7.21 16.49
CA TYR A 112 -12.71 7.16 17.29
C TYR A 112 -13.50 8.47 17.22
N GLN A 113 -12.80 9.61 17.25
CA GLN A 113 -13.40 10.94 17.10
C GLN A 113 -13.95 11.20 15.69
N GLU A 114 -13.38 10.58 14.66
CA GLU A 114 -13.84 10.69 13.27
C GLU A 114 -14.95 9.71 12.88
N ALA A 115 -15.26 8.74 13.74
CA ALA A 115 -16.30 7.76 13.49
C ALA A 115 -17.69 8.43 13.44
N LEU A 116 -18.41 8.22 12.35
CA LEU A 116 -19.75 8.77 12.09
C LEU A 116 -20.86 7.72 12.25
N THR A 117 -20.50 6.43 12.21
CA THR A 117 -21.44 5.31 12.30
C THR A 117 -20.99 4.30 13.34
N GLY A 118 -21.90 3.40 13.75
CA GLY A 118 -21.57 2.31 14.66
C GLY A 118 -20.52 1.33 14.10
N GLU A 119 -20.49 1.14 12.78
CA GLU A 119 -19.46 0.32 12.11
C GLU A 119 -18.07 0.95 12.21
N GLU A 120 -17.98 2.25 11.92
CA GLU A 120 -16.73 3.01 12.03
C GLU A 120 -16.25 3.09 13.48
N ARG A 121 -17.17 3.28 14.42
CA ARG A 121 -16.88 3.31 15.86
C ARG A 121 -16.38 1.96 16.35
N ALA A 122 -16.98 0.86 15.89
CA ALA A 122 -16.50 -0.48 16.20
C ALA A 122 -15.08 -0.71 15.66
N TYR A 123 -14.77 -0.26 14.43
CA TYR A 123 -13.41 -0.32 13.91
C TYR A 123 -12.41 0.46 14.77
N ALA A 124 -12.75 1.69 15.18
CA ALA A 124 -11.89 2.50 16.03
C ALA A 124 -11.68 1.89 17.43
N LEU A 125 -12.72 1.33 18.05
CA LEU A 125 -12.61 0.58 19.31
C LEU A 125 -11.73 -0.68 19.15
N GLY A 126 -11.77 -1.31 17.99
CA GLY A 126 -10.87 -2.41 17.63
C GLY A 126 -9.40 -1.96 17.63
N CYS A 127 -9.10 -0.76 17.12
CA CYS A 127 -7.73 -0.20 17.16
C CYS A 127 -7.21 -0.09 18.59
N PHE A 128 -8.04 0.37 19.54
CA PHE A 128 -7.66 0.39 20.95
C PHE A 128 -7.43 -1.00 21.52
N LEU A 129 -8.25 -1.99 21.15
CA LEU A 129 -8.01 -3.38 21.54
C LEU A 129 -6.65 -3.85 21.03
N HIS A 130 -6.33 -3.64 19.76
CA HIS A 130 -5.04 -3.98 19.20
C HIS A 130 -3.90 -3.41 20.06
N GLY A 131 -3.85 -2.07 20.21
CA GLY A 131 -2.74 -1.41 20.89
C GLY A 131 -2.61 -1.72 22.38
N SER A 132 -3.75 -1.93 23.06
CA SER A 132 -3.74 -2.31 24.48
C SER A 132 -3.26 -3.75 24.66
N THR A 133 -3.62 -4.66 23.76
CA THR A 133 -3.15 -6.05 23.79
C THR A 133 -1.67 -6.16 23.44
N ASP A 134 -1.18 -5.34 22.51
CA ASP A 134 0.23 -5.22 22.15
C ASP A 134 1.09 -4.69 23.30
N ALA A 135 0.58 -3.72 24.05
CA ALA A 135 1.27 -3.21 25.23
C ALA A 135 1.57 -4.32 26.25
N VAL A 136 0.72 -5.34 26.33
CA VAL A 136 0.94 -6.52 27.18
C VAL A 136 1.79 -7.57 26.46
N ALA A 137 1.46 -7.90 25.21
CA ALA A 137 2.17 -8.92 24.43
C ALA A 137 3.65 -8.59 24.24
N HIS A 138 4.00 -7.32 23.99
CA HIS A 138 5.38 -6.89 23.84
C HIS A 138 6.23 -7.06 25.10
N HIS A 139 5.65 -7.20 26.30
CA HIS A 139 6.44 -7.61 27.46
C HIS A 139 6.94 -9.05 27.31
N TYR A 140 6.09 -9.96 26.83
CA TYR A 140 6.47 -11.32 26.50
C TYR A 140 7.43 -11.33 25.31
N VAL A 141 7.06 -10.66 24.21
CA VAL A 141 7.85 -10.70 22.98
C VAL A 141 9.24 -10.11 23.20
N ASN A 142 9.38 -8.97 23.87
CA ASN A 142 10.70 -8.41 24.21
C ASN A 142 11.54 -9.33 25.13
N PHE A 143 10.89 -10.09 26.02
CA PHE A 143 11.59 -11.10 26.82
C PHE A 143 12.11 -12.24 25.96
N MET A 144 11.32 -12.70 24.98
CA MET A 144 11.69 -13.77 24.06
C MET A 144 12.78 -13.34 23.08
N THR A 145 12.67 -12.15 22.49
CA THR A 145 13.64 -11.62 21.53
C THR A 145 14.93 -11.16 22.22
N GLY A 146 14.85 -10.71 23.48
CA GLY A 146 15.99 -10.16 24.23
C GLY A 146 16.31 -8.70 23.91
N GLU A 147 15.49 -8.05 23.08
CA GLU A 147 15.60 -6.64 22.71
C GLU A 147 14.23 -5.98 22.71
N THR A 148 14.18 -4.65 22.84
CA THR A 148 12.94 -3.92 22.65
C THR A 148 12.63 -3.81 21.17
N PHE A 149 11.41 -4.16 20.78
CA PHE A 149 10.94 -3.90 19.43
C PHE A 149 11.06 -2.41 19.11
N THR A 150 11.86 -2.06 18.10
CA THR A 150 11.97 -0.68 17.64
C THR A 150 11.35 -0.60 16.25
N LEU A 151 10.02 -0.45 16.27
CA LEU A 151 9.08 -0.57 15.16
C LEU A 151 9.09 0.55 14.11
N THR A 152 10.08 1.44 14.06
CA THR A 152 10.13 2.36 12.91
C THR A 152 11.52 2.91 12.66
N PRO A 153 12.07 2.63 11.48
CA PRO A 153 13.01 3.52 10.83
C PRO A 153 12.30 4.85 10.58
N ILE A 154 12.54 5.87 11.42
CA ILE A 154 12.27 7.29 11.04
C ILE A 154 13.05 7.65 9.75
N THR A 155 14.04 6.83 9.41
CA THR A 155 14.95 7.01 8.28
C THR A 155 15.09 5.67 7.57
N SER A 156 15.16 5.63 6.24
CA SER A 156 15.37 4.42 5.44
C SER A 156 16.49 3.49 5.95
N ALA A 157 17.55 4.05 6.56
CA ALA A 157 18.67 3.29 7.11
C ALA A 157 18.32 2.23 8.17
N ARG A 158 17.21 2.34 8.92
CA ARG A 158 16.87 1.34 9.95
C ARG A 158 16.01 0.17 9.42
N GLN A 159 15.71 0.11 8.12
CA GLN A 159 14.89 -0.94 7.51
C GLN A 159 15.62 -2.26 7.28
N SER A 160 16.95 -2.26 7.32
CA SER A 160 17.76 -3.37 6.82
C SER A 160 18.09 -4.46 7.86
N ASP A 161 17.69 -4.28 9.13
CA ASP A 161 17.90 -5.30 10.16
C ASP A 161 16.63 -6.13 10.40
N TYR A 162 16.57 -7.26 9.71
CA TYR A 162 15.46 -8.21 9.80
C TYR A 162 15.50 -9.05 11.09
N ASP A 163 16.60 -9.11 11.85
CA ASP A 163 16.72 -10.07 12.96
C ASP A 163 15.68 -9.81 14.06
N ASN A 164 15.54 -8.54 14.45
CA ASN A 164 14.58 -8.14 15.47
C ASN A 164 13.13 -8.39 15.00
N VAL A 165 12.84 -8.05 13.74
CA VAL A 165 11.53 -8.27 13.11
C VAL A 165 11.20 -9.75 13.06
N VAL A 166 12.05 -10.59 12.48
CA VAL A 166 11.87 -12.05 12.41
C VAL A 166 11.63 -12.67 13.79
N ARG A 167 12.41 -12.27 14.79
CA ARG A 167 12.27 -12.75 16.18
C ARG A 167 10.90 -12.40 16.78
N HIS A 168 10.43 -11.16 16.62
CA HIS A 168 9.14 -10.73 17.17
C HIS A 168 8.01 -11.59 16.63
N ILE A 169 8.04 -11.74 15.33
CA ILE A 169 6.97 -12.41 14.65
C ILE A 169 6.93 -13.92 14.96
N LEU A 170 8.09 -14.57 15.08
CA LEU A 170 8.15 -15.97 15.50
C LEU A 170 7.66 -16.14 16.95
N ALA A 171 7.89 -15.16 17.83
CA ALA A 171 7.40 -15.20 19.20
C ALA A 171 5.87 -15.06 19.26
N GLU A 172 5.29 -14.20 18.43
CA GLU A 172 3.84 -14.07 18.26
C GLU A 172 3.22 -15.32 17.63
N SER A 173 3.93 -15.95 16.68
CA SER A 173 3.49 -17.21 16.06
C SER A 173 3.42 -18.34 17.08
N ALA A 174 4.37 -18.41 18.04
CA ALA A 174 4.30 -19.34 19.16
C ALA A 174 3.08 -19.09 20.07
N ILE A 175 2.70 -17.82 20.30
CA ILE A 175 1.47 -17.48 21.03
C ILE A 175 0.24 -17.98 20.25
N GLN A 176 0.21 -17.77 18.93
CA GLN A 176 -0.88 -18.25 18.08
C GLN A 176 -1.04 -19.76 18.14
N GLU A 177 0.07 -20.50 17.98
CA GLU A 177 0.09 -21.96 18.00
C GLU A 177 -0.42 -22.51 19.33
N ALA A 178 0.00 -21.90 20.44
CA ALA A 178 -0.47 -22.26 21.77
C ALA A 178 -1.97 -22.03 21.93
N ALA A 179 -2.47 -20.86 21.52
CA ALA A 179 -3.88 -20.54 21.56
C ALA A 179 -4.70 -21.49 20.68
N TYR A 180 -4.24 -21.78 19.46
CA TYR A 180 -4.89 -22.71 18.53
C TYR A 180 -4.93 -24.13 19.09
N THR A 181 -3.83 -24.60 19.68
CA THR A 181 -3.75 -25.95 20.26
C THR A 181 -4.76 -26.15 21.39
N LEU A 182 -5.00 -25.10 22.19
CA LEU A 182 -5.93 -25.14 23.32
C LEU A 182 -7.40 -24.95 22.90
N ASP A 183 -7.67 -24.12 21.89
CA ASP A 183 -9.01 -23.91 21.35
C ASP A 183 -9.01 -23.72 19.82
N PRO A 184 -8.96 -24.81 19.03
CA PRO A 184 -8.97 -24.73 17.57
C PRO A 184 -10.25 -24.08 17.02
N ALA A 185 -11.38 -24.20 17.74
CA ALA A 185 -12.66 -23.69 17.29
C ALA A 185 -12.73 -22.15 17.33
N ALA A 186 -11.91 -21.51 18.16
CA ALA A 186 -11.77 -20.06 18.18
C ALA A 186 -11.21 -19.51 16.85
N PHE A 187 -10.43 -20.32 16.12
CA PHE A 187 -9.76 -19.95 14.89
C PHE A 187 -10.47 -20.38 13.60
N ALA A 188 -11.67 -20.96 13.70
CA ALA A 188 -12.45 -21.31 12.51
C ALA A 188 -12.70 -20.06 11.63
N ASP A 189 -12.72 -20.21 10.30
CA ASP A 189 -12.87 -19.08 9.35
C ASP A 189 -14.01 -18.11 9.72
N SER A 190 -15.16 -18.64 10.17
CA SER A 190 -16.32 -17.81 10.58
C SER A 190 -16.05 -16.88 11.78
N LYS A 191 -15.06 -17.22 12.61
CA LYS A 191 -14.61 -16.45 13.78
C LYS A 191 -13.54 -15.43 13.43
N LEU A 192 -12.75 -15.70 12.40
CA LEU A 192 -11.69 -14.81 11.89
C LEU A 192 -12.19 -13.82 10.83
N LEU A 193 -13.37 -14.07 10.24
CA LEU A 193 -13.99 -13.16 9.27
C LEU A 193 -14.13 -11.75 9.84
N HIS A 194 -13.72 -10.76 9.05
CA HIS A 194 -13.75 -9.34 9.38
C HIS A 194 -13.98 -8.49 8.11
N THR A 195 -14.32 -7.22 8.27
CA THR A 195 -14.58 -6.31 7.13
C THR A 195 -13.99 -4.93 7.43
N ILE A 196 -13.07 -4.48 6.59
CA ILE A 196 -12.47 -3.15 6.70
C ILE A 196 -13.45 -2.10 6.14
N PRO A 197 -13.86 -1.07 6.90
CA PRO A 197 -14.73 0.00 6.43
C PRO A 197 -13.94 0.95 5.50
N VAL A 198 -13.78 0.56 4.22
CA VAL A 198 -12.93 1.23 3.22
C VAL A 198 -13.14 2.74 3.17
N GLY A 199 -14.40 3.20 3.10
CA GLY A 199 -14.70 4.63 3.02
C GLY A 199 -14.27 5.42 4.26
N PHE A 200 -14.31 4.80 5.44
CA PHE A 200 -13.81 5.40 6.67
C PHE A 200 -12.30 5.48 6.68
N VAL A 201 -11.65 4.38 6.30
CA VAL A 201 -10.19 4.30 6.23
C VAL A 201 -9.63 5.32 5.25
N LEU A 202 -10.20 5.45 4.05
CA LEU A 202 -9.80 6.48 3.08
C LEU A 202 -9.93 7.89 3.69
N ARG A 203 -11.05 8.16 4.36
CA ARG A 203 -11.34 9.46 4.96
C ARG A 203 -10.42 9.80 6.12
N ALA A 204 -10.04 8.84 6.95
CA ALA A 204 -9.23 9.08 8.14
C ALA A 204 -7.72 8.99 7.87
N TYR A 205 -7.27 7.98 7.13
CA TYR A 205 -5.84 7.75 6.92
C TYR A 205 -5.25 8.46 5.71
N LEU A 206 -6.07 8.84 4.72
CA LEU A 206 -5.58 9.26 3.40
C LEU A 206 -6.22 10.57 2.89
N ASP A 207 -7.06 11.22 3.69
CA ASP A 207 -7.56 12.58 3.42
C ASP A 207 -6.68 13.61 4.14
N VAL A 208 -6.12 14.56 3.39
CA VAL A 208 -5.25 15.62 3.94
C VAL A 208 -5.95 16.54 4.95
N SER A 209 -7.28 16.55 4.95
CA SER A 209 -8.09 17.31 5.90
C SER A 209 -8.34 16.57 7.22
N SER A 210 -8.09 15.26 7.27
CA SER A 210 -8.25 14.46 8.49
C SER A 210 -7.22 14.85 9.56
N PRO A 211 -7.67 15.08 10.80
CA PRO A 211 -6.79 15.13 11.97
C PRO A 211 -5.81 13.96 12.10
N LEU A 212 -6.23 12.73 11.79
CA LEU A 212 -5.36 11.56 11.86
C LEU A 212 -4.24 11.65 10.81
N TRP A 213 -4.59 11.90 9.55
CA TRP A 213 -3.59 12.11 8.51
C TRP A 213 -2.61 13.23 8.87
N GLN A 214 -3.11 14.37 9.35
CA GLN A 214 -2.25 15.52 9.72
C GLN A 214 -1.25 15.16 10.81
N MET A 215 -1.64 14.31 11.76
CA MET A 215 -0.74 13.83 12.80
C MET A 215 0.32 12.90 12.23
N MET A 216 -0.08 11.89 11.44
CA MET A 216 0.84 10.95 10.80
C MET A 216 1.79 11.64 9.81
N ALA A 217 1.30 12.63 9.06
CA ALA A 217 2.05 13.34 8.03
C ALA A 217 3.03 14.38 8.59
N ALA A 218 2.97 14.72 9.88
CA ALA A 218 3.73 15.83 10.45
C ALA A 218 5.26 15.72 10.23
N HIS A 219 5.83 14.54 10.46
CA HIS A 219 7.25 14.29 10.19
C HIS A 219 7.56 14.22 8.69
N PRO A 220 6.91 13.34 7.89
CA PRO A 220 7.29 13.17 6.50
C PRO A 220 6.99 14.40 5.64
N MET A 221 5.95 15.18 5.95
CA MET A 221 5.68 16.44 5.26
C MET A 221 6.82 17.46 5.48
N LYS A 222 7.43 17.47 6.67
CA LYS A 222 8.60 18.33 6.93
C LYS A 222 9.81 17.92 6.09
N GLU A 223 10.04 16.62 5.91
CA GLU A 223 11.12 16.14 5.04
C GLU A 223 10.81 16.40 3.56
N TYR A 224 9.53 16.30 3.15
CA TYR A 224 9.07 16.69 1.82
C TYR A 224 9.34 18.17 1.54
N ASP A 225 8.89 19.07 2.43
CA ASP A 225 9.07 20.52 2.28
C ASP A 225 10.54 20.91 2.22
N LYS A 226 11.39 20.25 3.02
CA LYS A 226 12.83 20.42 2.99
C LYS A 226 13.42 19.97 1.65
N ALA A 227 13.05 18.78 1.17
CA ALA A 227 13.53 18.26 -0.11
C ALA A 227 13.14 19.18 -1.28
N VAL A 228 11.91 19.74 -1.27
CA VAL A 228 11.45 20.75 -2.23
C VAL A 228 12.27 22.04 -2.14
N ALA A 229 12.54 22.53 -0.93
CA ALA A 229 13.33 23.75 -0.72
C ALA A 229 14.78 23.59 -1.18
N ASP A 230 15.39 22.42 -0.96
CA ASP A 230 16.76 22.12 -1.32
C ASP A 230 16.93 21.84 -2.84
N ASN A 231 15.84 21.48 -3.53
CA ASN A 231 15.84 21.10 -4.95
C ASN A 231 14.77 21.87 -5.76
N PRO A 232 14.86 23.20 -5.88
CA PRO A 232 13.85 24.02 -6.54
C PRO A 232 13.70 23.63 -8.03
N GLY A 233 12.47 23.32 -8.44
CA GLY A 233 12.13 22.92 -9.81
C GLY A 233 12.52 21.49 -10.18
N ALA A 234 12.97 20.67 -9.23
CA ALA A 234 13.21 19.26 -9.45
C ALA A 234 11.89 18.48 -9.65
N SER A 235 11.96 17.36 -10.36
CA SER A 235 10.81 16.48 -10.57
C SER A 235 10.41 15.78 -9.26
N LEU A 236 9.14 15.37 -9.15
CA LEU A 236 8.64 14.67 -7.98
C LEU A 236 9.48 13.41 -7.61
N PRO A 237 9.88 12.54 -8.55
CA PRO A 237 10.78 11.42 -8.23
C PRO A 237 12.11 11.87 -7.61
N THR A 238 12.65 13.01 -8.04
CA THR A 238 13.89 13.56 -7.47
C THR A 238 13.68 14.06 -6.05
N ILE A 239 12.54 14.73 -5.79
CA ILE A 239 12.15 15.17 -4.45
C ILE A 239 11.99 13.95 -3.53
N VAL A 240 11.22 12.96 -3.95
CA VAL A 240 10.94 11.74 -3.20
C VAL A 240 12.22 10.95 -2.88
N ALA A 241 13.13 10.81 -3.85
CA ALA A 241 14.41 10.14 -3.64
C ALA A 241 15.37 10.90 -2.71
N ALA A 242 15.18 12.21 -2.52
CA ALA A 242 16.01 13.03 -1.63
C ALA A 242 15.51 13.02 -0.17
N MET A 243 14.31 12.48 0.09
CA MET A 243 13.73 12.42 1.43
C MET A 243 14.39 11.32 2.27
N GLU A 244 14.63 11.61 3.56
CA GLU A 244 15.14 10.63 4.52
C GLU A 244 13.98 10.03 5.34
N VAL A 245 13.04 9.37 4.68
CA VAL A 245 11.85 8.77 5.30
C VAL A 245 11.70 7.29 4.95
N ALA A 246 10.76 6.59 5.58
CA ALA A 246 10.47 5.18 5.26
C ALA A 246 9.40 5.00 4.16
N PRO A 247 9.25 3.81 3.53
CA PRO A 247 8.14 3.50 2.63
C PRO A 247 6.76 3.83 3.20
N ALA A 248 6.53 3.54 4.48
CA ALA A 248 5.26 3.86 5.15
C ALA A 248 4.98 5.37 5.14
N ASP A 249 6.00 6.21 5.30
CA ASP A 249 5.86 7.66 5.21
C ASP A 249 5.54 8.13 3.78
N HIS A 250 6.08 7.46 2.76
CA HIS A 250 5.72 7.73 1.36
C HIS A 250 4.25 7.39 1.07
N LEU A 251 3.70 6.33 1.68
CA LEU A 251 2.26 6.04 1.62
C LEU A 251 1.43 7.16 2.27
N VAL A 252 1.82 7.64 3.46
CA VAL A 252 1.15 8.77 4.12
C VAL A 252 1.18 10.02 3.24
N LEU A 253 2.27 10.25 2.51
CA LEU A 253 2.41 11.37 1.58
C LEU A 253 1.79 11.14 0.19
N SER A 254 1.27 9.95 -0.09
CA SER A 254 0.67 9.67 -1.40
C SER A 254 -0.46 10.64 -1.80
N PRO A 255 -1.33 11.17 -0.90
CA PRO A 255 -2.27 12.22 -1.27
C PRO A 255 -1.59 13.52 -1.74
N VAL A 256 -0.41 13.85 -1.20
CA VAL A 256 0.40 15.01 -1.61
C VAL A 256 1.01 14.76 -3.00
N TYR A 257 1.54 13.56 -3.24
CA TYR A 257 2.09 13.18 -4.55
C TYR A 257 1.03 13.18 -5.63
N LEU A 258 -0.14 12.60 -5.36
CA LEU A 258 -1.29 12.62 -6.26
C LEU A 258 -1.79 14.06 -6.50
N GLY A 259 -1.78 14.91 -5.46
CA GLY A 259 -2.13 16.32 -5.56
C GLY A 259 -1.23 17.14 -6.50
N ALA A 260 -0.02 16.68 -6.80
CA ALA A 260 0.86 17.34 -7.77
C ALA A 260 0.30 17.31 -9.20
N VAL A 261 -0.62 16.39 -9.51
CA VAL A 261 -1.20 16.22 -10.85
C VAL A 261 -1.85 17.50 -11.37
N ASP A 262 -2.53 18.25 -10.52
CA ASP A 262 -3.27 19.45 -10.92
C ASP A 262 -2.30 20.55 -11.41
N GLN A 263 -1.15 20.69 -10.73
CA GLN A 263 -0.10 21.61 -11.16
C GLN A 263 0.59 21.12 -12.45
N LEU A 264 0.87 19.82 -12.58
CA LEU A 264 1.47 19.24 -13.79
C LEU A 264 0.56 19.43 -15.02
N ILE A 265 -0.75 19.24 -14.87
CA ILE A 265 -1.74 19.52 -15.92
C ILE A 265 -1.69 20.99 -16.32
N ALA A 266 -1.69 21.91 -15.36
CA ALA A 266 -1.66 23.35 -15.62
C ALA A 266 -0.38 23.78 -16.34
N ASP A 267 0.78 23.30 -15.88
CA ASP A 267 2.08 23.59 -16.47
C ASP A 267 2.16 23.04 -17.89
N LYS A 268 1.72 21.81 -18.10
CA LYS A 268 1.74 21.18 -19.43
C LYS A 268 0.81 21.89 -20.40
N ARG A 269 -0.36 22.34 -19.95
CA ARG A 269 -1.27 23.17 -20.75
C ARG A 269 -0.60 24.48 -21.19
N ALA A 270 0.09 25.15 -20.26
CA ALA A 270 0.81 26.38 -20.55
C ALA A 270 1.97 26.16 -21.54
N GLU A 271 2.69 25.04 -21.39
CA GLU A 271 3.74 24.60 -22.32
C GLU A 271 3.18 24.39 -23.73
N LEU A 272 2.05 23.68 -23.87
CA LEU A 272 1.40 23.46 -25.17
C LEU A 272 0.98 24.78 -25.83
N VAL A 273 0.37 25.69 -25.07
CA VAL A 273 -0.03 27.01 -25.57
C VAL A 273 1.20 27.81 -26.05
N ALA A 274 2.30 27.76 -25.29
CA ALA A 274 3.54 28.41 -25.68
C ALA A 274 4.17 27.78 -26.94
N ALA A 275 4.14 26.45 -27.05
CA ALA A 275 4.65 25.71 -28.20
C ALA A 275 3.86 26.03 -29.48
N VAL A 276 2.52 26.06 -29.43
CA VAL A 276 1.68 26.48 -30.56
C VAL A 276 2.03 27.90 -30.99
N LYS A 277 2.16 28.83 -30.02
CA LYS A 277 2.53 30.22 -30.32
C LYS A 277 3.93 30.33 -30.95
N ALA A 278 4.89 29.53 -30.48
CA ALA A 278 6.23 29.50 -31.06
C ALA A 278 6.21 28.95 -32.50
N MET A 279 5.45 27.88 -32.76
CA MET A 279 5.25 27.32 -34.09
C MET A 279 4.51 28.27 -35.06
N GLN A 280 3.72 29.21 -34.54
CA GLN A 280 3.07 30.27 -35.33
C GLN A 280 3.94 31.54 -35.52
N ASP A 281 5.09 31.65 -34.85
CA ASP A 281 5.97 32.81 -34.96
C ASP A 281 7.05 32.57 -36.02
N PRO A 282 7.02 33.26 -37.18
CA PRO A 282 8.00 33.06 -38.26
C PRO A 282 9.43 33.44 -37.86
N ASN A 283 9.66 34.02 -36.69
CA ASN A 283 10.99 34.33 -36.17
C ASN A 283 11.61 33.18 -35.33
N THR A 284 10.84 32.13 -35.03
CA THR A 284 11.38 30.92 -34.38
C THR A 284 11.86 29.94 -35.44
N PRO A 285 12.80 29.02 -35.12
CA PRO A 285 13.23 27.97 -36.04
C PRO A 285 12.05 27.15 -36.58
N GLU A 286 11.13 26.75 -35.69
CA GLU A 286 9.97 25.94 -36.01
C GLU A 286 8.96 26.72 -36.86
N GLY A 287 8.62 27.97 -36.50
CA GLY A 287 7.65 28.76 -37.24
C GLY A 287 8.16 29.25 -38.60
N ALA A 288 9.46 29.50 -38.74
CA ALA A 288 10.07 29.79 -40.04
C ALA A 288 10.01 28.59 -41.01
N GLN A 289 9.98 27.37 -40.47
CA GLN A 289 9.88 26.14 -41.23
C GLN A 289 8.42 25.74 -41.50
N LEU A 290 7.53 25.93 -40.53
CA LEU A 290 6.12 25.57 -40.61
C LEU A 290 5.30 26.58 -41.43
N LEU A 291 5.59 27.88 -41.31
CA LEU A 291 4.96 29.00 -42.02
C LEU A 291 3.46 29.24 -41.75
N VAL A 292 2.89 28.63 -40.71
CA VAL A 292 1.55 28.94 -40.18
C VAL A 292 1.59 30.25 -39.38
N GLN A 293 0.57 31.09 -39.45
CA GLN A 293 0.51 32.44 -38.86
C GLN A 293 -0.31 32.49 -37.56
N PRO A 294 -0.17 33.52 -36.71
CA PRO A 294 -1.03 33.66 -35.52
C PRO A 294 -2.51 33.88 -35.87
N GLY A 295 -3.40 33.10 -35.24
CA GLY A 295 -4.85 33.15 -35.47
C GLY A 295 -5.35 32.10 -36.47
N ASP A 296 -4.43 31.36 -37.07
CA ASP A 296 -4.66 30.08 -37.72
C ASP A 296 -5.17 29.10 -36.67
N ASP A 297 -6.26 28.39 -36.99
CA ASP A 297 -7.13 27.74 -36.02
C ASP A 297 -6.77 26.28 -35.73
N GLY A 298 -5.67 25.80 -36.32
CA GLY A 298 -5.21 24.43 -36.22
C GLY A 298 -6.17 23.44 -36.87
N LYS A 299 -7.04 23.89 -37.79
CA LYS A 299 -8.02 23.04 -38.44
C LYS A 299 -7.59 22.69 -39.85
N LEU A 300 -7.71 21.41 -40.16
CA LEU A 300 -7.55 20.93 -41.52
C LEU A 300 -8.66 21.53 -42.41
N GLY A 301 -8.31 21.82 -43.65
CA GLY A 301 -9.13 22.51 -44.64
C GLY A 301 -9.17 24.03 -44.51
N THR A 302 -8.34 24.65 -43.66
CA THR A 302 -8.25 26.11 -43.49
C THR A 302 -6.90 26.66 -43.98
N LYS A 303 -6.56 27.91 -43.61
CA LYS A 303 -5.34 28.58 -44.10
C LYS A 303 -4.05 27.86 -43.68
N ASP A 304 -4.14 27.06 -42.63
CA ASP A 304 -3.05 26.29 -42.02
C ASP A 304 -2.50 25.21 -42.97
N ASP A 305 -3.28 24.80 -43.99
CA ASP A 305 -2.92 23.77 -44.97
C ASP A 305 -2.09 24.26 -46.15
N ASP A 306 -2.01 25.58 -46.36
CA ASP A 306 -1.32 26.18 -47.52
C ASP A 306 0.22 26.10 -47.42
N THR A 307 0.74 25.37 -46.41
CA THR A 307 2.17 25.22 -46.16
C THR A 307 2.72 23.96 -46.84
N ASP A 308 3.91 24.07 -47.43
CA ASP A 308 4.62 22.91 -48.00
C ASP A 308 5.06 21.90 -46.91
N CYS A 309 4.91 22.27 -45.62
CA CYS A 309 5.40 21.51 -44.47
C CYS A 309 4.72 20.15 -44.31
N SER A 310 3.49 19.99 -44.80
CA SER A 310 2.79 18.70 -44.89
C SER A 310 3.62 17.64 -45.63
N PHE A 311 4.51 18.04 -46.54
CA PHE A 311 5.44 17.14 -47.26
C PHE A 311 6.91 17.33 -46.84
N THR A 312 7.34 18.56 -46.57
CA THR A 312 8.77 18.86 -46.34
C THR A 312 9.19 18.78 -44.88
N CYS A 313 8.23 18.89 -43.95
CA CYS A 313 8.44 18.76 -42.50
C CYS A 313 7.24 18.11 -41.79
N PRO A 314 6.82 16.91 -42.23
CA PRO A 314 5.56 16.29 -41.84
C PRO A 314 5.41 16.11 -40.32
N GLN A 315 6.50 15.79 -39.61
CA GLN A 315 6.48 15.65 -38.15
C GLN A 315 6.14 16.97 -37.45
N LEU A 316 6.70 18.09 -37.90
CA LEU A 316 6.44 19.41 -37.32
C LEU A 316 5.01 19.86 -37.63
N TYR A 317 4.56 19.62 -38.87
CA TYR A 317 3.18 19.86 -39.29
C TYR A 317 2.20 19.07 -38.40
N ALA A 318 2.35 17.75 -38.29
CA ALA A 318 1.48 16.93 -37.44
C ALA A 318 1.53 17.31 -35.96
N THR A 319 2.72 17.70 -35.45
CA THR A 319 2.88 18.18 -34.07
C THR A 319 2.07 19.46 -33.82
N TYR A 320 2.15 20.43 -34.73
CA TYR A 320 1.37 21.66 -34.65
C TYR A 320 -0.14 21.39 -34.62
N PHE A 321 -0.66 20.65 -35.61
CA PHE A 321 -2.09 20.33 -35.69
C PHE A 321 -2.56 19.52 -34.47
N THR A 322 -1.71 18.61 -33.98
CA THR A 322 -2.02 17.86 -32.75
C THR A 322 -2.12 18.78 -31.54
N TYR A 323 -1.16 19.68 -31.32
CA TYR A 323 -1.18 20.56 -30.15
C TYR A 323 -2.32 21.59 -30.22
N ALA A 324 -2.54 22.19 -31.39
CA ALA A 324 -3.63 23.13 -31.60
C ALA A 324 -5.00 22.43 -31.44
N GLY A 325 -5.16 21.25 -32.03
CA GLY A 325 -6.37 20.44 -31.93
C GLY A 325 -6.66 19.93 -30.51
N LEU A 326 -5.62 19.62 -29.73
CA LEU A 326 -5.76 19.26 -28.31
C LEU A 326 -6.33 20.42 -27.47
N LEU A 327 -5.92 21.65 -27.77
CA LEU A 327 -6.35 22.87 -27.06
C LEU A 327 -7.66 23.46 -27.59
N ALA A 328 -8.07 23.08 -28.80
CA ALA A 328 -9.27 23.63 -29.43
C ALA A 328 -10.55 23.28 -28.65
N PRO A 329 -11.54 24.20 -28.63
CA PRO A 329 -12.84 23.91 -28.03
C PRO A 329 -13.53 22.78 -28.79
N ARG A 330 -14.14 21.87 -28.05
CA ARG A 330 -14.94 20.78 -28.61
C ARG A 330 -16.41 21.17 -28.61
N TYR A 331 -17.21 20.56 -29.49
CA TYR A 331 -18.64 20.80 -29.54
C TYR A 331 -19.40 19.48 -29.67
N ASN A 332 -20.56 19.38 -28.99
CA ASN A 332 -21.46 18.23 -29.17
C ASN A 332 -22.38 18.42 -30.40
N ALA A 333 -23.22 17.42 -30.68
CA ALA A 333 -24.18 17.44 -31.79
C ALA A 333 -25.21 18.59 -31.72
N GLN A 334 -25.37 19.22 -30.55
CA GLN A 334 -26.23 20.37 -30.31
C GLN A 334 -25.46 21.70 -30.36
N ASN A 335 -24.21 21.68 -30.80
CA ASN A 335 -23.30 22.84 -30.89
C ASN A 335 -23.05 23.51 -29.52
N GLN A 336 -23.09 22.72 -28.44
CA GLN A 336 -22.70 23.17 -27.11
C GLN A 336 -21.20 22.90 -26.91
N GLU A 337 -20.49 23.89 -26.36
CA GLU A 337 -19.07 23.78 -26.08
C GLU A 337 -18.81 22.73 -24.99
N LEU A 338 -17.80 21.89 -25.23
CA LEU A 338 -17.28 20.85 -24.35
C LEU A 338 -15.84 21.21 -23.95
N PRO A 339 -15.32 20.65 -22.84
CA PRO A 339 -13.90 20.76 -22.52
C PRO A 339 -13.01 20.36 -23.71
N SER A 340 -11.83 20.99 -23.82
CA SER A 340 -10.87 20.64 -24.86
C SER A 340 -10.46 19.16 -24.76
N ALA A 341 -9.88 18.60 -25.83
CA ALA A 341 -9.38 17.22 -25.75
C ALA A 341 -8.26 17.10 -24.70
N PHE A 342 -7.42 18.12 -24.57
CA PHE A 342 -6.42 18.19 -23.50
C PHE A 342 -7.03 18.09 -22.11
N ASP A 343 -8.04 18.93 -21.83
CA ASP A 343 -8.68 18.98 -20.51
C ASP A 343 -9.39 17.65 -20.20
N LYS A 344 -10.07 17.06 -21.19
CA LYS A 344 -10.78 15.78 -21.01
C LYS A 344 -9.83 14.61 -20.76
N ILE A 345 -8.76 14.49 -21.54
CA ILE A 345 -7.76 13.44 -21.36
C ILE A 345 -7.08 13.60 -19.99
N SER A 346 -6.65 14.82 -19.66
CA SER A 346 -6.03 15.12 -18.36
C SER A 346 -6.95 14.78 -17.19
N GLU A 347 -8.25 15.03 -17.30
CA GLU A 347 -9.24 14.68 -16.28
C GLU A 347 -9.36 13.16 -16.07
N GLU A 348 -9.34 12.37 -17.14
CA GLU A 348 -9.39 10.90 -17.03
C GLU A 348 -8.08 10.35 -16.44
N LEU A 349 -6.92 10.83 -16.89
CA LEU A 349 -5.62 10.45 -16.31
C LEU A 349 -5.51 10.81 -14.83
N ARG A 350 -6.05 11.98 -14.47
CA ARG A 350 -6.19 12.39 -13.08
C ARG A 350 -7.01 11.35 -12.30
N LYS A 351 -8.19 10.96 -12.80
CA LYS A 351 -9.03 9.95 -12.13
C LYS A 351 -8.29 8.63 -11.93
N GLU A 352 -7.65 8.11 -12.99
CA GLU A 352 -6.87 6.86 -12.94
C GLU A 352 -5.72 6.94 -11.90
N LEU A 353 -5.03 8.08 -11.80
CA LEU A 353 -4.03 8.29 -10.74
C LEU A 353 -4.65 8.18 -9.34
N PHE A 354 -5.82 8.79 -9.12
CA PHE A 354 -6.53 8.74 -7.83
C PHE A 354 -7.10 7.35 -7.49
N GLU A 355 -7.11 6.39 -8.42
CA GLU A 355 -7.46 4.99 -8.11
C GLU A 355 -6.39 4.27 -7.27
N PHE A 356 -5.19 4.86 -7.12
CA PHE A 356 -4.10 4.30 -6.31
C PHE A 356 -4.56 3.88 -4.90
N HIS A 357 -5.28 4.76 -4.18
CA HIS A 357 -5.71 4.46 -2.81
C HIS A 357 -6.75 3.35 -2.74
N VAL A 358 -7.55 3.18 -3.79
CA VAL A 358 -8.50 2.07 -3.91
C VAL A 358 -7.72 0.76 -4.12
N ALA A 359 -6.81 0.72 -5.08
CA ALA A 359 -5.94 -0.43 -5.34
C ALA A 359 -5.10 -0.81 -4.10
N TYR A 360 -4.64 0.20 -3.36
CA TYR A 360 -3.95 0.01 -2.08
C TYR A 360 -4.83 -0.71 -1.06
N LEU A 361 -6.06 -0.23 -0.83
CA LEU A 361 -6.95 -0.84 0.16
C LEU A 361 -7.46 -2.22 -0.26
N GLU A 362 -7.64 -2.47 -1.56
CA GLU A 362 -7.92 -3.82 -2.06
C GLU A 362 -6.75 -4.77 -1.78
N THR A 363 -5.51 -4.31 -1.95
CA THR A 363 -4.31 -5.09 -1.60
C THR A 363 -4.25 -5.37 -0.09
N VAL A 364 -4.49 -4.35 0.75
CA VAL A 364 -4.60 -4.50 2.22
C VAL A 364 -5.67 -5.52 2.61
N GLN A 365 -6.85 -5.45 1.99
CA GLN A 365 -7.92 -6.40 2.26
C GLN A 365 -7.53 -7.82 1.85
N ASN A 366 -6.97 -8.01 0.66
CA ASN A 366 -6.51 -9.32 0.19
C ASN A 366 -5.47 -9.92 1.13
N LEU A 367 -4.48 -9.11 1.55
CA LEU A 367 -3.46 -9.53 2.50
C LEU A 367 -4.08 -9.90 3.85
N SER A 368 -4.91 -9.02 4.42
CA SER A 368 -5.58 -9.25 5.70
C SER A 368 -6.43 -10.51 5.69
N TYR A 369 -7.20 -10.73 4.62
CA TYR A 369 -7.99 -11.95 4.47
C TYR A 369 -7.14 -13.19 4.42
N LYS A 370 -6.02 -13.14 3.70
CA LYS A 370 -5.08 -14.25 3.59
C LYS A 370 -4.41 -14.56 4.94
N LEU A 371 -3.94 -13.53 5.64
CA LEU A 371 -3.29 -13.64 6.95
C LEU A 371 -4.23 -14.16 8.04
N ASN A 372 -5.54 -14.02 7.87
CA ASN A 372 -6.54 -14.39 8.87
C ASN A 372 -7.43 -15.57 8.44
N THR A 373 -6.99 -16.40 7.50
CA THR A 373 -7.66 -17.70 7.25
C THR A 373 -7.37 -18.66 8.41
N GLU A 374 -8.23 -19.66 8.61
CA GLU A 374 -8.04 -20.71 9.61
C GLU A 374 -6.60 -21.29 9.53
N PRO A 375 -5.87 -21.38 10.66
CA PRO A 375 -4.57 -22.01 10.71
C PRO A 375 -4.65 -23.43 10.18
N SER A 376 -3.81 -23.74 9.20
CA SER A 376 -3.63 -25.11 8.72
C SER A 376 -2.36 -25.70 9.32
N MET A 377 -2.12 -27.00 9.16
CA MET A 377 -0.80 -27.58 9.51
C MET A 377 0.37 -27.00 8.69
N MET A 378 0.09 -26.11 7.73
CA MET A 378 1.07 -25.33 6.97
C MET A 378 1.11 -23.84 7.39
N ASP A 379 0.46 -23.44 8.48
CA ASP A 379 0.48 -22.07 9.02
C ASP A 379 1.65 -21.94 9.99
N ASN A 380 2.85 -21.77 9.44
CA ASN A 380 4.11 -21.72 10.17
C ASN A 380 4.50 -20.29 10.57
N GLY A 381 3.55 -19.35 10.42
CA GLY A 381 3.54 -17.99 10.97
C GLY A 381 3.04 -16.88 10.01
N PHE A 382 3.52 -16.72 8.76
CA PHE A 382 3.38 -15.48 7.93
C PHE A 382 2.16 -15.60 7.09
N GLY A 383 1.58 -16.80 7.03
CA GLY A 383 0.32 -17.05 6.35
C GLY A 383 0.36 -16.84 4.84
N VAL A 384 1.49 -16.39 4.27
CA VAL A 384 1.62 -16.06 2.85
C VAL A 384 2.97 -16.52 2.29
N THR A 385 2.93 -17.20 1.16
CA THR A 385 4.10 -17.57 0.35
C THR A 385 4.50 -16.46 -0.62
N LYS A 386 5.69 -16.56 -1.23
CA LYS A 386 6.12 -15.59 -2.26
C LYS A 386 5.19 -15.55 -3.46
N GLU A 387 4.70 -16.70 -3.89
CA GLU A 387 3.72 -16.80 -4.98
C GLU A 387 2.40 -16.10 -4.62
N GLU A 388 1.91 -16.31 -3.39
CA GLU A 388 0.67 -15.68 -2.91
C GLU A 388 0.83 -14.17 -2.68
N LEU A 389 2.02 -13.69 -2.34
CA LEU A 389 2.31 -12.25 -2.29
C LEU A 389 2.09 -11.58 -3.65
N GLY A 390 2.50 -12.23 -4.74
CA GLY A 390 2.20 -11.74 -6.09
C GLY A 390 0.70 -11.63 -6.38
N GLU A 391 -0.10 -12.57 -5.88
CA GLU A 391 -1.57 -12.52 -6.04
C GLU A 391 -2.20 -11.40 -5.20
N VAL A 392 -1.70 -11.19 -3.97
CA VAL A 392 -2.16 -10.13 -3.07
C VAL A 392 -1.89 -8.74 -3.66
N PHE A 393 -0.72 -8.52 -4.26
CA PHE A 393 -0.32 -7.24 -4.87
C PHE A 393 -0.95 -6.95 -6.24
N ALA A 394 -1.71 -7.89 -6.81
CA ALA A 394 -2.30 -7.75 -8.13
C ALA A 394 -3.08 -6.44 -8.36
N PRO A 395 -3.84 -5.88 -7.40
CA PRO A 395 -4.51 -4.59 -7.58
C PRO A 395 -3.53 -3.42 -7.79
N LEU A 396 -2.46 -3.34 -6.99
CA LEU A 396 -1.42 -2.31 -7.12
C LEU A 396 -0.60 -2.48 -8.41
N ASP A 397 -0.26 -3.72 -8.77
CA ASP A 397 0.43 -4.02 -10.01
C ASP A 397 -0.45 -3.67 -11.22
N LYS A 398 -1.76 -3.95 -11.14
CA LYS A 398 -2.72 -3.55 -12.17
C LYS A 398 -2.78 -2.03 -12.31
N TRP A 399 -2.96 -1.30 -11.23
CA TRP A 399 -2.93 0.17 -11.23
C TRP A 399 -1.65 0.71 -11.87
N ALA A 400 -0.50 0.19 -11.46
CA ALA A 400 0.79 0.61 -12.00
C ALA A 400 0.88 0.31 -13.51
N ASN A 401 0.48 -0.89 -13.94
CA ASN A 401 0.55 -1.30 -15.35
C ASN A 401 -0.41 -0.50 -16.24
N ASP A 402 -1.66 -0.35 -15.81
CA ASP A 402 -2.71 0.35 -16.56
C ASP A 402 -2.30 1.81 -16.86
N LEU A 403 -1.69 2.50 -15.89
CA LEU A 403 -1.17 3.86 -16.08
C LEU A 403 -0.03 3.97 -17.11
N THR A 404 0.75 2.90 -17.33
CA THR A 404 1.79 2.86 -18.38
C THR A 404 1.30 2.34 -19.72
N THR A 405 0.17 1.63 -19.72
CA THR A 405 -0.46 1.08 -20.90
C THR A 405 -1.69 1.87 -21.28
N ILE A 406 -1.76 3.17 -20.93
CA ILE A 406 -2.78 4.07 -21.47
C ILE A 406 -2.76 3.82 -22.97
N ASP A 407 -3.82 3.19 -23.46
CA ASP A 407 -3.98 2.86 -24.86
C ASP A 407 -4.30 4.19 -25.52
N TYR A 408 -3.24 4.96 -25.79
CA TYR A 408 -3.36 6.30 -26.34
C TYR A 408 -4.07 6.21 -27.69
N ASP A 409 -3.99 5.11 -28.44
CA ASP A 409 -4.78 4.91 -29.65
C ASP A 409 -6.27 4.87 -29.31
N THR A 410 -6.70 3.98 -28.42
CA THR A 410 -8.12 3.88 -28.02
C THR A 410 -8.62 5.16 -27.37
N LEU A 411 -7.83 5.77 -26.48
CA LEU A 411 -8.19 7.01 -25.81
C LEU A 411 -8.28 8.17 -26.82
N VAL A 412 -7.40 8.18 -27.81
CA VAL A 412 -7.43 9.15 -28.91
C VAL A 412 -8.69 9.00 -29.76
N TYR A 413 -8.99 7.80 -30.24
CA TYR A 413 -10.18 7.58 -31.06
C TYR A 413 -11.50 7.71 -30.28
N ALA A 414 -11.50 7.44 -28.97
CA ALA A 414 -12.70 7.54 -28.13
C ALA A 414 -12.94 8.95 -27.59
N VAL A 415 -11.88 9.74 -27.37
CA VAL A 415 -11.95 11.03 -26.67
C VAL A 415 -11.70 12.21 -27.61
N VAL A 416 -11.00 12.06 -28.74
CA VAL A 416 -10.53 13.20 -29.57
C VAL A 416 -11.45 13.42 -30.79
N PRO A 417 -11.64 14.68 -31.25
CA PRO A 417 -12.53 14.99 -32.40
C PRO A 417 -12.01 14.49 -33.75
N ASP A 418 -12.90 14.52 -34.74
CA ASP A 418 -12.69 14.07 -36.14
C ASP A 418 -11.38 14.59 -36.79
N TRP A 419 -10.84 15.73 -36.36
CA TRP A 419 -9.61 16.30 -36.91
C TRP A 419 -8.38 15.38 -36.79
N ILE A 420 -8.31 14.50 -35.77
CA ILE A 420 -7.20 13.52 -35.68
C ILE A 420 -7.31 12.48 -36.79
N ILE A 421 -8.53 11.97 -37.02
CA ILE A 421 -8.79 10.97 -38.08
C ILE A 421 -8.49 11.61 -39.44
N GLU A 422 -8.87 12.87 -39.62
CA GLU A 422 -8.57 13.64 -40.82
C GLU A 422 -7.06 13.86 -40.99
N LEU A 423 -6.31 14.16 -39.92
CA LEU A 423 -4.87 14.33 -39.95
C LEU A 423 -4.14 13.04 -40.32
N ASP A 424 -4.50 11.93 -39.67
CA ASP A 424 -3.96 10.60 -39.98
C ASP A 424 -4.24 10.22 -41.43
N THR A 425 -5.49 10.39 -41.88
CA THR A 425 -5.90 10.13 -43.27
C THR A 425 -5.12 11.00 -44.26
N LEU A 426 -4.90 12.28 -43.94
CA LEU A 426 -4.14 13.20 -44.78
C LEU A 426 -2.68 12.75 -44.92
N MET A 427 -2.01 12.44 -43.81
CA MET A 427 -0.62 11.97 -43.80
C MET A 427 -0.47 10.66 -44.59
N GLN A 428 -1.37 9.71 -44.38
CA GLN A 428 -1.39 8.46 -45.14
C GLN A 428 -1.62 8.69 -46.64
N SER A 429 -2.48 9.64 -47.02
CA SER A 429 -2.78 9.95 -48.43
C SER A 429 -1.56 10.48 -49.20
N VAL A 430 -0.60 11.09 -48.51
CA VAL A 430 0.65 11.59 -49.07
C VAL A 430 1.81 10.61 -48.91
N GLY A 431 1.54 9.39 -48.41
CA GLY A 431 2.51 8.32 -48.25
C GLY A 431 3.45 8.50 -47.05
N ILE A 432 3.03 9.28 -46.05
CA ILE A 432 3.81 9.55 -44.83
C ILE A 432 3.11 8.88 -43.65
N ASP A 433 3.86 8.08 -42.90
CA ASP A 433 3.40 7.42 -41.69
C ASP A 433 3.89 8.21 -40.47
N ILE A 434 2.97 8.79 -39.70
CA ILE A 434 3.27 9.56 -38.48
C ILE A 434 2.56 8.90 -37.30
N ASP A 435 3.34 8.61 -36.28
CA ASP A 435 2.83 8.11 -35.01
C ASP A 435 2.22 9.28 -34.18
N LEU A 436 0.94 9.58 -34.43
CA LEU A 436 0.20 10.60 -33.67
C LEU A 436 0.07 10.22 -32.20
N ALA A 437 0.00 8.93 -31.88
CA ALA A 437 -0.05 8.44 -30.51
C ALA A 437 1.24 8.75 -29.75
N ALA A 438 2.40 8.66 -30.40
CA ALA A 438 3.67 9.09 -29.80
C ALA A 438 3.70 10.59 -29.50
N ILE A 439 3.14 11.44 -30.38
CA ILE A 439 3.05 12.89 -30.14
C ILE A 439 2.17 13.17 -28.91
N ILE A 440 1.04 12.47 -28.80
CA ILE A 440 0.08 12.62 -27.71
C ILE A 440 0.65 12.07 -26.41
N LYS A 441 1.31 10.91 -26.46
CA LYS A 441 2.04 10.35 -25.34
C LYS A 441 3.08 11.33 -24.79
N ALA A 442 3.85 12.00 -25.66
CA ALA A 442 4.83 13.00 -25.23
C ALA A 442 4.20 14.23 -24.52
N VAL A 443 2.90 14.48 -24.71
CA VAL A 443 2.14 15.51 -23.98
C VAL A 443 1.74 15.01 -22.60
N PHE A 444 1.20 13.81 -22.48
CA PHE A 444 0.54 13.35 -21.25
C PHE A 444 1.42 12.49 -20.34
N GLU A 445 2.40 11.77 -20.87
CA GLU A 445 3.35 10.97 -20.07
C GLU A 445 4.06 11.82 -18.99
N PRO A 446 4.49 13.07 -19.24
CA PRO A 446 5.05 13.93 -18.19
C PRO A 446 4.10 14.31 -17.05
N ILE A 447 2.78 14.14 -17.21
CA ILE A 447 1.78 14.40 -16.15
C ILE A 447 1.67 13.20 -15.21
N VAL A 448 1.69 11.98 -15.76
CA VAL A 448 1.41 10.74 -15.03
C VAL A 448 2.70 10.08 -14.50
N GLN A 449 3.71 9.98 -15.35
CA GLN A 449 4.91 9.19 -15.09
C GLN A 449 5.67 9.64 -13.83
N PRO A 450 5.86 10.95 -13.55
CA PRO A 450 6.57 11.36 -12.33
C PRO A 450 5.85 10.95 -11.04
N ILE A 451 4.52 10.95 -11.02
CA ILE A 451 3.73 10.53 -9.85
C ILE A 451 3.77 9.02 -9.72
N LYS A 452 3.58 8.30 -10.84
CA LYS A 452 3.69 6.84 -10.87
C LYS A 452 5.07 6.39 -10.37
N ASP A 453 6.16 6.93 -10.90
CA ASP A 453 7.52 6.53 -10.54
C ASP A 453 7.83 6.82 -9.08
N ALA A 454 7.36 7.95 -8.56
CA ALA A 454 7.48 8.30 -7.16
C ALA A 454 6.78 7.27 -6.26
N ILE A 455 5.51 6.94 -6.54
CA ILE A 455 4.75 5.97 -5.75
C ILE A 455 5.31 4.56 -5.93
N TYR A 456 5.52 4.10 -7.17
CA TYR A 456 5.98 2.75 -7.46
C TYR A 456 7.37 2.52 -6.86
N GLY A 457 8.34 3.41 -7.11
CA GLY A 457 9.71 3.23 -6.64
C GLY A 457 9.87 3.40 -5.12
N ALA A 458 9.16 4.36 -4.52
CA ALA A 458 9.30 4.65 -3.09
C ALA A 458 8.43 3.75 -2.19
N PHE A 459 7.38 3.15 -2.76
CA PHE A 459 6.43 2.33 -2.02
C PHE A 459 6.33 0.92 -2.60
N ILE A 460 5.69 0.72 -3.76
CA ILE A 460 5.31 -0.62 -4.28
C ILE A 460 6.51 -1.54 -4.55
N ALA A 461 7.63 -1.01 -5.06
CA ALA A 461 8.80 -1.84 -5.34
C ALA A 461 9.55 -2.22 -4.05
N GLN A 462 9.76 -1.25 -3.15
CA GLN A 462 10.35 -1.51 -1.83
C GLN A 462 9.49 -2.47 -1.03
N ALA A 463 8.18 -2.40 -1.25
CA ALA A 463 7.21 -3.25 -0.66
C ALA A 463 7.47 -4.74 -0.91
N GLN A 464 7.45 -5.08 -2.18
CA GLN A 464 7.62 -6.45 -2.66
C GLN A 464 8.99 -6.98 -2.23
N VAL A 465 10.04 -6.15 -2.34
CA VAL A 465 11.41 -6.53 -1.90
C VAL A 465 11.47 -6.85 -0.41
N PHE A 466 10.95 -5.97 0.44
CA PHE A 466 10.99 -6.17 1.89
C PHE A 466 10.28 -7.47 2.30
N LEU A 467 9.08 -7.68 1.76
CA LEU A 467 8.28 -8.88 1.99
C LEU A 467 9.00 -10.16 1.53
N ASP A 468 9.60 -10.13 0.35
CA ASP A 468 10.33 -11.26 -0.21
C ASP A 468 11.59 -11.61 0.60
N GLU A 469 12.31 -10.60 1.10
CA GLU A 469 13.49 -10.75 1.95
C GLU A 469 13.10 -11.26 3.34
N LEU A 470 12.05 -10.69 3.93
CA LEU A 470 11.50 -11.11 5.21
C LEU A 470 11.10 -12.59 5.20
N VAL A 471 10.31 -13.03 4.20
CA VAL A 471 9.92 -14.45 4.06
C VAL A 471 11.14 -15.36 4.00
N ALA A 472 12.20 -14.93 3.30
CA ALA A 472 13.44 -15.68 3.22
C ALA A 472 14.21 -15.73 4.56
N GLU A 473 14.28 -14.61 5.28
CA GLU A 473 14.93 -14.53 6.59
C GLU A 473 14.21 -15.34 7.66
N ILE A 474 12.88 -15.35 7.66
CA ILE A 474 12.06 -16.21 8.51
C ILE A 474 12.40 -17.68 8.25
N GLU A 475 12.35 -18.12 6.99
CA GLU A 475 12.64 -19.52 6.63
C GLU A 475 14.04 -19.93 7.07
N ALA A 476 15.02 -19.04 6.91
CA ALA A 476 16.40 -19.33 7.26
C ALA A 476 16.64 -19.44 8.78
N LYS A 477 15.84 -18.77 9.61
CA LYS A 477 16.11 -18.60 11.05
C LYS A 477 15.11 -19.29 11.98
N LYS A 478 13.91 -19.66 11.50
CA LYS A 478 12.79 -20.14 12.33
C LYS A 478 13.17 -21.25 13.31
N ASP A 479 13.83 -22.30 12.84
CA ASP A 479 14.16 -23.47 13.67
C ASP A 479 15.12 -23.12 14.82
N VAL A 480 16.10 -22.27 14.55
CA VAL A 480 17.08 -21.83 15.53
C VAL A 480 16.41 -20.94 16.58
N ILE A 481 15.57 -20.00 16.13
CA ILE A 481 14.87 -19.07 17.03
C ILE A 481 13.84 -19.81 17.89
N TYR A 482 13.07 -20.75 17.33
CA TYR A 482 12.14 -21.56 18.13
C TYR A 482 12.86 -22.39 19.18
N ALA A 483 13.99 -23.03 18.83
CA ALA A 483 14.79 -23.75 19.83
C ALA A 483 15.31 -22.84 20.97
N GLU A 484 15.66 -21.58 20.67
CA GLU A 484 15.99 -20.59 21.68
C GLU A 484 14.79 -20.24 22.56
N TYR A 485 13.60 -20.10 21.97
CA TYR A 485 12.36 -19.76 22.66
C TYR A 485 11.91 -20.90 23.58
N ASP A 486 11.89 -22.13 23.10
CA ASP A 486 11.59 -23.33 23.89
C ASP A 486 12.51 -23.43 25.11
N ALA A 487 13.81 -23.15 24.93
CA ALA A 487 14.76 -23.18 26.03
C ALA A 487 14.49 -22.07 27.08
N ARG A 488 14.08 -20.86 26.64
CA ARG A 488 13.71 -19.76 27.55
C ARG A 488 12.41 -20.07 28.29
N LEU A 489 11.39 -20.59 27.60
CA LEU A 489 10.11 -20.99 28.18
C LEU A 489 10.30 -22.09 29.23
N ALA A 490 11.03 -23.15 28.88
CA ALA A 490 11.34 -24.23 29.82
C ALA A 490 12.12 -23.74 31.05
N ALA A 491 13.00 -22.75 30.90
CA ALA A 491 13.73 -22.15 32.02
C ALA A 491 12.84 -21.25 32.91
N ALA A 492 11.81 -20.63 32.33
CA ALA A 492 10.87 -19.77 33.03
C ALA A 492 9.67 -20.53 33.64
N ALA A 493 9.44 -21.78 33.21
CA ALA A 493 8.34 -22.62 33.67
C ALA A 493 8.38 -22.85 35.19
N HIS A 494 7.24 -22.64 35.84
CA HIS A 494 7.13 -22.90 37.28
C HIS A 494 7.14 -24.41 37.54
N PRO A 495 7.92 -24.94 38.50
CA PRO A 495 8.07 -26.39 38.70
C PRO A 495 6.76 -27.14 38.97
N ASP A 496 5.78 -26.44 39.53
CA ASP A 496 4.47 -26.99 39.88
C ASP A 496 3.42 -26.86 38.75
N LEU A 497 3.72 -26.10 37.68
CA LEU A 497 2.93 -26.12 36.45
C LEU A 497 3.43 -27.26 35.56
N GLY A 498 2.54 -28.14 35.13
CA GLY A 498 2.88 -29.14 34.11
C GLY A 498 2.95 -28.45 32.75
N GLY A 499 4.14 -28.01 32.35
CA GLY A 499 4.37 -27.24 31.11
C GLY A 499 4.85 -25.81 31.36
N ASP A 500 4.91 -24.99 30.32
CA ASP A 500 5.25 -23.56 30.40
C ASP A 500 4.00 -22.65 30.30
N VAL A 501 4.19 -21.33 30.19
CA VAL A 501 3.07 -20.37 30.17
C VAL A 501 2.16 -20.53 28.95
N LEU A 502 2.70 -20.99 27.82
CA LEU A 502 1.95 -21.16 26.57
C LEU A 502 1.05 -22.40 26.62
N ASP A 503 1.47 -23.48 27.29
CA ASP A 503 0.62 -24.67 27.55
C ASP A 503 -0.67 -24.33 28.33
N HIS A 504 -0.67 -23.19 29.03
CA HIS A 504 -1.78 -22.68 29.83
C HIS A 504 -2.25 -21.30 29.35
N PHE A 505 -2.10 -20.99 28.06
CA PHE A 505 -2.29 -19.64 27.50
C PHE A 505 -3.57 -18.93 27.99
N TYR A 506 -4.75 -19.56 27.89
CA TYR A 506 -6.02 -18.94 28.30
C TYR A 506 -6.17 -18.71 29.82
N GLU A 507 -5.38 -19.41 30.63
CA GLU A 507 -5.34 -19.26 32.09
C GLU A 507 -4.18 -18.34 32.51
N SER A 508 -3.30 -17.98 31.57
CA SER A 508 -2.08 -17.23 31.84
C SER A 508 -2.34 -15.74 32.08
N GLY A 509 -1.35 -15.10 32.69
CA GLY A 509 -1.30 -13.64 32.79
C GLY A 509 -1.21 -12.96 31.42
N LEU A 510 -0.61 -13.60 30.41
CA LEU A 510 -0.52 -13.05 29.05
C LEU A 510 -1.93 -12.81 28.48
N PHE A 511 -2.77 -13.85 28.43
CA PHE A 511 -4.13 -13.70 27.93
C PHE A 511 -5.01 -12.84 28.87
N GLY A 512 -4.98 -13.12 30.17
CA GLY A 512 -5.90 -12.46 31.10
C GLY A 512 -5.61 -10.97 31.30
N HIS A 513 -4.34 -10.54 31.28
CA HIS A 513 -4.02 -9.12 31.31
C HIS A 513 -4.34 -8.43 29.98
N SER A 514 -4.07 -9.06 28.84
CA SER A 514 -4.48 -8.54 27.52
C SER A 514 -5.99 -8.37 27.42
N PHE A 515 -6.77 -9.35 27.89
CA PHE A 515 -8.23 -9.24 27.96
C PHE A 515 -8.67 -8.09 28.88
N ASN A 516 -8.08 -8.00 30.08
CA ASN A 516 -8.50 -7.00 31.06
C ASN A 516 -8.20 -5.58 30.60
N ILE A 517 -7.03 -5.34 30.00
CA ILE A 517 -6.65 -4.02 29.52
C ILE A 517 -7.46 -3.61 28.28
N ALA A 518 -7.77 -4.56 27.39
CA ALA A 518 -8.61 -4.29 26.22
C ALA A 518 -10.07 -4.00 26.60
N ALA A 519 -10.55 -4.61 27.69
CA ALA A 519 -11.89 -4.38 28.21
C ALA A 519 -12.02 -3.06 28.99
N SER A 520 -10.90 -2.49 29.47
CA SER A 520 -10.85 -1.29 30.32
C SER A 520 -10.67 -0.03 29.48
#